data_AF-A0A2G9NA49-F1
#
_entry.id   AF-A0A2G9NA49-F1
#
_cell.length_a   1.000
_cell.length_b   1.000
_cell.length_c   1.000
_cell.angle_alpha   90.00
_cell.angle_beta   90.00
_cell.angle_gamma   90.00
#
_symmetry.space_group_name_H-M   'P 1'
#
loop_
_entity.id
_entity.type
_entity.pdbx_description
1 polymer ?
#
loop_
_entity_poly.entity_id
_entity_poly.type
_entity_poly.pdbx_seq_one_letter_code
_entity_poly.pdbx_strand_id
1 'polypeptide(L)' 'MSTSKEKYNRMARFYDLHSKLAEKIWFTKWRKKFFSILKGNILEVGIGTGNNIDYYNTNAKVVGVDFSEKMLE' A
#
# COMPACT_ATOMS: atom_id res chain seq x y z
N MET A 1 4.19 -35.85 -21.34
CA MET A 1 2.84 -35.51 -20.81
C MET A 1 3.02 -34.56 -19.63
N SER A 2 2.83 -33.25 -19.82
CA SER A 2 2.90 -32.29 -18.70
C SER A 2 1.79 -32.63 -17.71
N THR A 3 2.16 -33.06 -16.50
CA THR A 3 1.21 -33.41 -15.44
C THR A 3 0.34 -32.19 -15.14
N SER A 4 -0.93 -32.39 -14.79
CA SER A 4 -1.91 -31.33 -14.49
C SER A 4 -1.37 -30.24 -13.55
N LYS A 5 -0.38 -30.58 -12.71
CA LYS A 5 0.34 -29.70 -11.78
C LYS A 5 1.06 -28.51 -12.46
N GLU A 6 1.65 -28.69 -13.64
CA GLU A 6 2.37 -27.60 -14.34
C GLU A 6 1.40 -26.54 -14.91
N LYS A 7 0.25 -26.97 -15.44
CA LYS A 7 -0.82 -26.06 -15.89
C LYS A 7 -1.40 -25.26 -14.72
N TYR A 8 -1.67 -25.93 -13.60
CA TYR A 8 -2.18 -25.28 -12.38
C TYR A 8 -1.16 -24.29 -11.78
N ASN A 9 0.13 -24.63 -11.71
CA ASN A 9 1.17 -23.71 -11.24
C ASN A 9 1.31 -22.47 -12.13
N ARG A 10 1.14 -22.62 -13.45
CA ARG A 10 1.14 -21.47 -14.37
C ARG A 10 -0.08 -20.57 -14.13
N MET A 11 -1.27 -21.16 -13.97
CA MET A 11 -2.48 -20.43 -13.65
C MET A 11 -2.41 -19.73 -12.28
N ALA A 12 -1.86 -20.39 -11.25
CA ALA A 12 -1.73 -19.82 -9.91
C ALA A 12 -0.92 -18.52 -9.92
N ARG A 13 0.18 -18.45 -10.68
CA ARG A 13 0.96 -17.21 -10.83
C ARG A 13 0.13 -16.07 -11.45
N PHE A 14 -0.73 -16.36 -12.42
CA PHE A 14 -1.62 -15.35 -13.02
C PHE A 14 -2.71 -14.89 -12.06
N TYR A 15 -3.27 -15.79 -11.26
CA TYR A 15 -4.25 -15.49 -10.22
C TYR A 15 -3.64 -14.66 -9.08
N ASP A 16 -2.45 -15.02 -8.59
CA ASP A 16 -1.74 -14.28 -7.56
C ASP A 16 -1.40 -12.86 -8.03
N LEU A 17 -0.96 -12.72 -9.29
CA LEU A 17 -0.63 -11.41 -9.86
C LEU A 17 -1.87 -10.53 -10.02
N HIS A 18 -2.98 -11.07 -10.51
CA HIS A 18 -4.24 -10.33 -10.62
C HIS A 18 -4.76 -9.90 -9.25
N SER A 19 -4.70 -10.80 -8.27
CA SER A 19 -5.16 -10.52 -6.91
C SER A 19 -4.33 -9.41 -6.27
N LYS A 20 -2.99 -9.50 -6.36
CA LYS A 20 -2.08 -8.46 -5.84
C LYS A 20 -2.26 -7.12 -6.53
N LEU A 21 -2.47 -7.11 -7.86
CA LEU A 21 -2.70 -5.87 -8.60
C LEU A 21 -4.04 -5.23 -8.23
N ALA A 22 -5.10 -6.03 -8.16
CA ALA A 22 -6.41 -5.57 -7.71
C ALA A 22 -6.33 -5.00 -6.29
N GLU A 23 -5.77 -5.77 -5.36
CA GLU A 23 -5.56 -5.36 -3.97
C GLU A 23 -4.76 -4.03 -3.88
N LYS A 24 -3.69 -3.88 -4.66
CA LYS A 24 -2.90 -2.64 -4.74
C LYS A 24 -3.72 -1.45 -5.24
N ILE A 25 -4.54 -1.63 -6.28
CA ILE A 25 -5.42 -0.58 -6.81
C ILE A 25 -6.48 -0.19 -5.78
N TRP A 26 -7.07 -1.17 -5.11
CA TRP A 26 -8.05 -0.94 -4.06
C TRP A 26 -7.45 -0.17 -2.89
N PHE A 27 -6.29 -0.59 -2.39
CA PHE A 27 -5.56 0.15 -1.35
C PHE A 27 -5.23 1.58 -1.78
N THR A 28 -4.76 1.78 -3.02
CA THR A 28 -4.49 3.11 -3.57
C THR A 28 -5.74 4.01 -3.53
N LYS A 29 -6.90 3.46 -3.92
CA LYS A 29 -8.18 4.18 -3.91
C LYS A 29 -8.60 4.58 -2.49
N TRP A 30 -8.46 3.66 -1.53
CA TRP A 30 -8.78 3.92 -0.13
C TRP A 30 -7.83 4.94 0.49
N ARG A 31 -6.52 4.81 0.27
CA ARG A 31 -5.52 5.78 0.75
C ARG A 31 -5.85 7.17 0.22
N LYS A 32 -6.07 7.32 -1.09
CA LYS A 32 -6.45 8.61 -1.67
C LYS A 32 -7.74 9.16 -1.04
N LYS A 33 -8.76 8.32 -0.82
CA LYS A 33 -10.04 8.75 -0.24
C LYS A 33 -9.89 9.24 1.21
N PHE A 34 -9.11 8.53 2.03
CA PHE A 34 -8.95 8.85 3.45
C PHE A 34 -7.97 9.99 3.70
N PHE A 35 -6.82 9.99 3.05
CA PHE A 35 -5.74 10.94 3.37
C PHE A 35 -5.91 12.30 2.68
N SER A 36 -6.52 12.38 1.50
CA SER A 36 -6.63 13.64 0.75
C SER A 36 -7.57 14.67 1.40
N ILE A 37 -8.49 14.22 2.26
CA ILE A 37 -9.43 15.08 2.97
C ILE A 37 -8.87 15.63 4.29
N LEU A 38 -7.78 15.06 4.81
CA LEU A 38 -7.16 15.50 6.05
C LEU A 38 -6.37 16.79 5.81
N LYS A 39 -6.48 17.77 6.72
CA LYS A 39 -5.87 19.09 6.60
C LYS A 39 -5.29 19.54 7.93
N GLY A 40 -4.35 20.49 7.89
CA GLY A 40 -3.69 21.03 9.08
C GLY A 40 -2.51 20.18 9.54
N ASN A 41 -2.25 20.16 10.85
CA ASN A 41 -1.16 19.38 11.44
C ASN A 41 -1.62 17.96 11.74
N ILE A 42 -0.90 16.97 11.24
CA ILE A 42 -1.25 15.55 11.36
C ILE A 42 -0.05 14.80 11.95
N LEU A 43 -0.32 13.94 12.93
CA LEU A 43 0.63 12.97 13.45
C LEU A 43 0.21 11.57 12.99
N GLU A 44 1.05 10.91 12.22
CA GLU A 44 0.88 9.49 11.85
C GLU A 44 1.76 8.63 12.74
N VAL A 45 1.12 7.81 13.58
CA VAL A 45 1.80 6.88 14.50
C VAL A 45 1.91 5.52 13.83
N GLY A 46 3.13 4.98 13.74
CA GLY A 46 3.41 3.78 12.96
C GLY A 46 3.38 4.05 11.46
N ILE A 47 4.05 5.13 11.02
CA ILE A 47 4.07 5.53 9.60
C ILE A 47 4.70 4.45 8.69
N GLY A 48 5.49 3.55 9.27
CA GLY A 48 6.24 2.56 8.52
C GLY A 48 7.11 3.22 7.44
N THR A 49 7.14 2.63 6.25
CA THR A 49 7.92 3.14 5.11
C THR A 49 7.27 4.32 4.39
N GLY A 50 6.30 5.02 5.00
CA GLY A 50 5.71 6.23 4.42
C GLY A 50 4.76 6.00 3.24
N ASN A 51 4.20 4.80 3.06
CA ASN A 51 3.32 4.47 1.93
C ASN A 51 2.05 5.34 1.82
N ASN A 52 1.70 6.11 2.85
CA ASN A 52 0.55 7.02 2.86
C ASN A 52 0.89 8.46 2.45
N ILE A 53 2.17 8.85 2.47
CA ILE A 53 2.64 10.24 2.35
C ILE A 53 2.09 10.91 1.08
N ASP A 54 2.18 10.21 -0.06
CA ASP A 54 1.72 10.72 -1.37
C ASP A 54 0.21 10.95 -1.46
N TYR A 55 -0.57 10.44 -0.51
CA TYR A 55 -2.03 10.54 -0.52
C TYR A 55 -2.56 11.65 0.38
N TYR A 56 -1.72 12.28 1.20
CA TYR A 56 -2.11 13.41 2.03
C TYR A 56 -2.41 14.65 1.20
N ASN A 57 -3.23 15.53 1.76
CA ASN A 57 -3.47 16.85 1.18
C ASN A 57 -2.15 17.65 1.11
N THR A 58 -1.91 18.33 -0.01
CA THR A 58 -0.70 19.15 -0.20
C THR A 58 -0.55 20.29 0.82
N ASN A 59 -1.65 20.72 1.44
CA ASN A 59 -1.67 21.76 2.47
C ASN A 59 -1.63 21.18 3.89
N ALA A 60 -1.53 19.85 4.04
CA ALA A 60 -1.34 19.23 5.35
C ALA A 60 0.14 19.22 5.73
N LYS A 61 0.43 19.47 7.00
CA LYS A 61 1.75 19.26 7.59
C LYS A 61 1.72 17.95 8.36
N VAL A 62 2.37 16.94 7.81
CA VAL A 62 2.38 15.58 8.37
C VAL A 62 3.70 15.33 9.08
N VAL A 63 3.62 14.82 10.31
CA VAL A 63 4.76 14.25 11.05
C VAL A 63 4.49 12.77 11.22
N GLY A 64 5.37 11.94 10.68
CA GLY A 64 5.34 10.50 10.86
C GLY A 64 6.28 10.07 11.98
N VAL A 65 5.85 9.12 12.80
CA VAL A 65 6.71 8.45 13.78
C VAL A 65 6.59 6.94 13.60
N ASP A 66 7.71 6.25 13.70
CA ASP A 66 7.77 4.79 13.79
C ASP A 66 8.80 4.41 14.86
N PHE A 67 8.56 3.31 15.57
CA PHE A 67 9.50 2.82 16.56
C PHE A 67 10.71 2.15 15.91
N SER A 68 10.54 1.59 14.71
CA SER A 68 11.60 0.93 13.96
C SER A 68 12.38 1.94 13.13
N GLU A 69 13.63 2.22 13.51
CA GLU A 69 14.53 3.11 12.75
C GLU A 69 14.62 2.69 11.28
N LYS A 70 14.72 1.38 11.01
CA LYS A 70 14.76 0.82 9.65
C LYS A 70 13.52 1.14 8.78
N MET A 71 12.39 1.50 9.40
CA MET A 71 11.20 1.90 8.65
C MET A 71 11.28 3.37 8.20
N LEU A 72 12.14 4.17 8.85
CA LEU A 72 12.32 5.60 8.63
C LEU A 72 13.59 5.96 7.83
N GLU A 73 14.47 4.97 7.59
CA GLU A 73 15.64 5.07 6.70
C GLU A 73 15.25 5.04 5.22
#